data_AF-A0A813WE79-F1
#
_entry.id   AF-A0A813WE79-F1
#
_cell.length_a   1.000
_cell.length_b   1.000
_cell.length_c   1.000
_cell.angle_alpha   90.00
_cell.angle_beta   90.00
_cell.angle_gamma   90.00
#
_symmetry.space_group_name_H-M   'P 1'
#
loop_
_entity.id
_entity.type
_entity.pdbx_description
1 polymer ?
#
loop_
_entity_poly.entity_id
_entity_poly.type
_entity_poly.pdbx_seq_one_letter_code
_entity_poly.pdbx_strand_id
1 'polypeptide(L)'
;MKSRDVTEFNFSIDLSPYISEQWRRVAVIPSAKAIRAGETVTLRDALEQYTLSNKKIKEIVLQKQYHGWNLEELQKKLIVLVRSTGYQNSINVTYNRVNYQITARSSSKFSRFANSTVIRVLCCISCLCIIFGPIYYCLRTIGSTRDNIVAEYMMMKSDDTFLQLNAQKIVNSVIQRSYNSYIAHFA
;
A
#
# COMPACT_ATOMS: atom_id res chain seq x y z
N MET A 1 0.49 -12.10 30.03
CA MET A 1 -0.41 -12.91 29.18
C MET A 1 -0.40 -12.34 27.77
N LYS A 2 0.07 -13.09 26.77
CA LYS A 2 -0.08 -12.73 25.34
C LYS A 2 -1.49 -13.19 24.93
N SER A 3 -2.38 -12.29 24.54
CA SER A 3 -3.63 -12.71 23.89
C SER A 3 -3.25 -13.41 22.59
N ARG A 4 -3.71 -14.65 22.43
CA ARG A 4 -3.62 -15.37 21.16
C ARG A 4 -4.79 -14.84 20.32
N ASP A 5 -4.50 -14.08 19.29
CA ASP A 5 -5.53 -13.67 18.32
C ASP A 5 -5.92 -14.92 17.52
N VAL A 6 -7.09 -15.50 17.84
CA VAL A 6 -7.66 -16.63 17.11
C VAL A 6 -8.56 -16.06 16.03
N THR A 7 -8.14 -16.19 14.77
CA THR A 7 -8.94 -15.73 13.62
C THR A 7 -10.09 -16.69 13.37
N GLU A 8 -11.31 -16.28 13.73
CA GLU A 8 -12.51 -17.12 13.61
C GLU A 8 -13.04 -17.23 12.17
N PHE A 9 -12.85 -16.18 11.37
CA PHE A 9 -13.14 -16.19 9.93
C PHE A 9 -12.21 -15.22 9.21
N ASN A 10 -11.99 -15.47 7.91
CA ASN A 10 -11.22 -14.61 7.04
C ASN A 10 -11.78 -14.70 5.62
N PHE A 11 -11.97 -13.57 4.97
CA PHE A 11 -12.29 -13.51 3.54
C PHE A 11 -11.45 -12.41 2.88
N SER A 12 -11.03 -12.68 1.65
CA SER A 12 -10.33 -11.72 0.80
C SER A 12 -11.13 -11.50 -0.48
N ILE A 13 -11.28 -10.23 -0.87
CA ILE A 13 -11.94 -9.84 -2.11
C ILE A 13 -10.93 -9.08 -2.95
N ASP A 14 -10.75 -9.50 -4.19
CA ASP A 14 -9.90 -8.78 -5.14
C ASP A 14 -10.62 -7.51 -5.62
N LEU A 15 -9.96 -6.38 -5.43
CA LEU A 15 -10.46 -5.07 -5.84
C LEU A 15 -10.02 -4.68 -7.25
N SER A 16 -9.09 -5.43 -7.86
CA SER A 16 -8.56 -5.17 -9.21
C SER A 16 -9.64 -4.97 -10.28
N PRO A 17 -10.73 -5.78 -10.31
CA PRO A 17 -11.80 -5.61 -11.31
C PRO A 17 -12.64 -4.34 -11.14
N TYR A 18 -12.55 -3.68 -9.98
CA TYR A 18 -13.28 -2.45 -9.68
C TYR A 18 -12.43 -1.21 -9.91
N ILE A 19 -11.16 -1.36 -10.29
CA ILE A 19 -10.23 -0.26 -10.54
C ILE A 19 -10.15 -0.03 -12.05
N SER A 20 -10.24 1.22 -12.46
CA SER A 20 -10.01 1.62 -13.86
C SER A 20 -8.62 1.19 -14.33
N GLU A 21 -8.51 0.62 -15.53
CA GLU A 21 -7.21 0.28 -16.11
C GLU A 21 -6.35 1.52 -16.40
N GLN A 22 -7.00 2.64 -16.70
CA GLN A 22 -6.37 3.91 -16.99
C GLN A 22 -6.35 4.82 -15.76
N TRP A 23 -5.24 5.51 -15.59
CA TRP A 23 -5.10 6.57 -14.58
C TRP A 23 -5.83 7.83 -15.07
N ARG A 24 -6.48 8.54 -14.13
CA ARG A 24 -7.19 9.79 -14.44
C ARG A 24 -6.24 10.97 -14.54
N ARG A 25 -5.35 11.10 -13.54
CA ARG A 25 -4.35 12.17 -13.51
C ARG A 25 -3.12 11.74 -12.71
N VAL A 26 -2.00 12.40 -12.98
CA VAL A 26 -0.80 12.34 -12.15
C VAL A 26 -0.71 13.63 -11.36
N ALA A 27 -0.66 13.52 -10.04
CA ALA A 27 -0.58 14.64 -9.13
C ALA A 27 0.67 14.53 -8.26
N VAL A 28 1.02 15.65 -7.64
CA VAL A 28 2.09 15.72 -6.65
C VAL A 28 1.48 15.99 -5.29
N ILE A 29 1.69 15.11 -4.31
CA ILE A 29 1.35 15.36 -2.91
C ILE A 29 2.45 16.28 -2.35
N PRO A 30 2.12 17.53 -1.98
CA PRO A 30 3.10 18.44 -1.41
C PRO A 30 3.54 17.93 -0.02
N SER A 31 4.83 18.11 0.28
CA SER A 31 5.35 17.81 1.61
C SER A 31 4.68 18.69 2.67
N ALA A 32 4.63 18.24 3.94
CA ALA A 32 4.08 19.04 5.04
C ALA A 32 4.70 20.45 5.14
N LYS A 33 5.98 20.59 4.76
CA LYS A 33 6.66 21.89 4.70
C LYS A 33 6.10 22.79 3.59
N ALA A 34 5.90 22.24 2.40
CA ALA A 34 5.32 22.96 1.26
C ALA A 34 3.87 23.38 1.53
N ILE A 35 3.07 22.49 2.17
CA ILE A 35 1.70 22.81 2.60
C ILE A 35 1.69 23.99 3.57
N ARG A 36 2.57 24.01 4.58
CA ARG A 36 2.68 25.12 5.54
C ARG A 36 3.10 26.44 4.90
N ALA A 37 3.88 26.37 3.82
CA ALA A 37 4.31 27.53 3.05
C ALA A 37 3.26 28.01 2.03
N GLY A 38 2.15 27.27 1.86
CA GLY A 38 1.14 27.56 0.83
C GLY A 38 1.64 27.31 -0.60
N GLU A 39 2.71 26.54 -0.76
CA GLU A 39 3.33 26.27 -2.06
C GLU A 39 2.59 25.16 -2.80
N THR A 40 2.18 25.44 -4.03
CA THR A 40 1.65 24.43 -4.94
C THR A 40 2.80 23.80 -5.70
N VAL A 41 3.02 22.49 -5.51
CA VAL A 41 4.07 21.77 -6.22
C VAL A 41 3.46 21.05 -7.42
N THR A 42 3.92 21.38 -8.62
CA THR A 42 3.49 20.69 -9.84
C THR A 42 4.37 19.48 -10.14
N LEU A 43 3.90 18.60 -11.04
CA LEU A 43 4.70 17.48 -11.53
C LEU A 43 6.00 17.95 -12.18
N ARG A 44 5.95 19.08 -12.90
CA ARG A 44 7.13 19.68 -13.52
C ARG A 44 8.17 20.04 -12.46
N ASP A 45 7.74 20.72 -11.39
CA ASP A 45 8.65 21.15 -10.31
C ASP A 45 9.28 19.94 -9.62
N ALA A 46 8.49 18.88 -9.38
CA ALA A 46 9.01 17.65 -8.81
C ALA A 46 10.08 16.97 -9.69
N LEU A 47 9.90 16.99 -11.02
CA LEU A 47 10.86 16.47 -11.98
C LEU A 47 12.11 17.37 -12.09
N GLU A 48 11.93 18.68 -12.04
CA GLU A 48 13.03 19.65 -12.05
C GLU A 48 13.88 19.56 -10.78
N GLN A 49 13.25 19.41 -9.61
CA GLN A 49 13.96 19.13 -8.36
C GLN A 49 14.74 17.81 -8.44
N TYR A 50 14.19 16.80 -9.10
CA TYR A 50 14.88 15.53 -9.33
C TYR A 50 16.11 15.71 -10.23
N THR A 51 16.00 16.44 -11.34
CA THR A 51 17.13 16.68 -12.26
C THR A 51 18.21 17.54 -11.63
N LEU A 52 17.85 18.61 -10.91
CA LEU A 52 18.77 19.53 -10.24
C LEU A 52 19.43 18.95 -8.99
N SER A 53 18.86 17.90 -8.39
CA SER A 53 19.45 17.31 -7.18
C SER A 53 20.89 16.80 -7.43
N ASN A 54 21.86 17.16 -6.58
CA ASN A 54 23.25 16.66 -6.67
C ASN A 54 23.44 15.29 -5.99
N LYS A 55 22.38 14.50 -5.88
CA LYS A 55 22.37 13.23 -5.15
C LYS A 55 23.06 12.13 -5.95
N LYS A 56 23.94 11.36 -5.30
CA LYS A 56 24.65 10.22 -5.91
C LYS A 56 23.72 9.07 -6.32
N ILE A 57 22.64 8.88 -5.56
CA ILE A 57 21.59 7.89 -5.83
C ILE A 57 20.28 8.66 -6.00
N LYS A 58 19.85 8.80 -7.25
CA LYS A 58 18.57 9.43 -7.60
C LYS A 58 17.51 8.36 -7.82
N GLU A 59 16.40 8.49 -7.11
CA GLU A 59 15.25 7.61 -7.15
C GLU A 59 13.99 8.46 -7.20
N ILE A 60 13.11 8.17 -8.15
CA ILE A 60 11.79 8.78 -8.27
C ILE A 60 10.74 7.68 -8.14
N VAL A 61 9.73 7.94 -7.31
CA VAL A 61 8.71 6.97 -6.96
C VAL A 61 7.36 7.50 -7.42
N LEU A 62 6.66 6.69 -8.19
CA LEU A 62 5.27 6.87 -8.55
C LEU A 62 4.43 5.92 -7.71
N GLN A 63 3.47 6.45 -6.95
CA GLN A 63 2.53 5.64 -6.17
C GLN A 63 1.16 5.62 -6.87
N LYS A 64 0.49 4.47 -6.86
CA LYS A 64 -0.91 4.34 -7.27
C LYS A 64 -1.80 4.71 -6.10
N GLN A 65 -2.67 5.69 -6.29
CA GLN A 65 -3.69 6.07 -5.33
C GLN A 65 -5.07 5.85 -5.93
N TYR A 66 -5.94 5.20 -5.17
CA TYR A 66 -7.31 4.95 -5.58
C TYR A 66 -8.19 6.11 -5.12
N HIS A 67 -9.06 6.57 -6.01
CA HIS A 67 -9.99 7.66 -5.76
C HIS A 67 -11.42 7.23 -6.07
N GLY A 68 -12.38 7.80 -5.35
CA GLY A 68 -13.80 7.54 -5.50
C GLY A 68 -14.43 6.78 -4.34
N TRP A 69 -13.68 5.97 -3.60
CA TRP A 69 -14.18 5.28 -2.40
C TRP A 69 -13.70 5.97 -1.13
N ASN A 70 -14.64 6.17 -0.19
CA ASN A 70 -14.30 6.50 1.19
C ASN A 70 -14.03 5.20 1.96
N LEU A 71 -12.76 4.82 2.07
CA LEU A 71 -12.36 3.55 2.70
C LEU A 71 -12.78 3.45 4.17
N GLU A 72 -12.84 4.58 4.88
CA GLU A 72 -13.30 4.62 6.28
C GLU A 72 -14.79 4.34 6.40
N GLU A 73 -15.59 4.91 5.50
CA GLU A 73 -17.02 4.67 5.45
C GLU A 73 -17.33 3.25 5.00
N LEU A 74 -16.65 2.76 3.97
CA LEU A 74 -16.75 1.38 3.52
C LEU A 74 -16.42 0.39 4.65
N GLN A 75 -15.37 0.68 5.43
CA GLN A 75 -15.01 -0.13 6.60
C GLN A 75 -16.13 -0.15 7.63
N LYS A 76 -16.76 0.99 7.92
CA LYS A 76 -17.92 1.07 8.84
C LYS A 76 -19.09 0.24 8.30
N LYS A 77 -19.42 0.37 7.01
CA LYS A 77 -20.50 -0.40 6.36
C LYS A 77 -20.23 -1.91 6.42
N LEU A 78 -18.99 -2.35 6.20
CA LEU A 78 -18.57 -3.75 6.34
C LEU A 78 -18.72 -4.26 7.78
N ILE A 79 -18.30 -3.46 8.77
CA ILE A 79 -18.45 -3.81 10.19
C ILE A 79 -19.92 -3.96 10.56
N VAL A 80 -20.78 -3.04 10.11
CA VAL A 80 -22.23 -3.10 10.34
C VAL A 80 -22.83 -4.34 9.69
N LEU A 81 -22.43 -4.67 8.46
CA LEU A 81 -22.88 -5.86 7.75
C LEU A 81 -22.48 -7.16 8.47
N VAL A 82 -21.27 -7.24 9.01
CA VAL A 82 -20.84 -8.41 9.79
C VAL A 82 -21.59 -8.47 11.13
N ARG A 83 -21.82 -7.32 11.79
CA ARG A 83 -22.57 -7.28 13.05
C ARG A 83 -24.04 -7.65 12.88
N SER A 84 -24.65 -7.39 11.72
CA SER A 84 -26.04 -7.78 11.47
C SER A 84 -26.25 -9.29 11.45
N THR A 85 -25.20 -10.10 11.28
CA THR A 85 -25.26 -11.56 11.41
C THR A 85 -25.20 -12.04 12.86
N GLY A 86 -25.14 -11.11 13.84
CA GLY A 86 -25.02 -11.42 15.27
C GLY A 86 -23.58 -11.57 15.77
N TYR A 87 -22.57 -11.29 14.96
CA TYR A 87 -21.17 -11.37 15.39
C TYR A 87 -20.75 -10.17 16.26
N GLN A 88 -20.29 -10.43 17.48
CA GLN A 88 -19.99 -9.42 18.51
C GLN A 88 -18.49 -9.23 18.79
N ASN A 89 -17.63 -10.14 18.33
CA ASN A 89 -16.19 -10.09 18.60
C ASN A 89 -15.48 -8.99 17.79
N SER A 90 -14.18 -8.84 18.00
CA SER A 90 -13.36 -7.87 17.27
C SER A 90 -13.35 -8.16 15.76
N ILE A 91 -13.59 -7.12 14.96
CA ILE A 91 -13.55 -7.17 13.50
C ILE A 91 -12.41 -6.25 13.04
N ASN A 92 -11.49 -6.79 12.25
CA ASN A 92 -10.42 -6.01 11.62
C ASN A 92 -10.58 -6.06 10.10
N VAL A 93 -10.66 -4.89 9.46
CA VAL A 93 -10.74 -4.75 8.00
C VAL A 93 -9.45 -4.10 7.54
N THR A 94 -8.73 -4.75 6.63
CA THR A 94 -7.45 -4.24 6.12
C THR A 94 -7.50 -4.16 4.60
N TYR A 95 -6.93 -3.07 4.05
CA TYR A 95 -6.84 -2.83 2.62
C TYR A 95 -5.39 -3.03 2.17
N ASN A 96 -5.07 -4.25 1.72
CA ASN A 96 -3.73 -4.57 1.27
C ASN A 96 -3.52 -4.13 -0.17
N ARG A 97 -2.48 -3.31 -0.38
CA ARG A 97 -2.09 -2.82 -1.70
C ARG A 97 -0.91 -3.61 -2.22
N VAL A 98 -1.07 -4.23 -3.38
CA VAL A 98 0.01 -4.98 -4.06
C VAL A 98 0.44 -4.20 -5.31
N ASN A 99 1.74 -4.16 -5.61
CA ASN A 99 2.29 -3.49 -6.80
C ASN A 99 1.82 -2.03 -6.99
N TYR A 100 1.67 -1.32 -5.87
CA TYR A 100 1.19 0.07 -5.85
C TYR A 100 2.30 1.09 -6.09
N GLN A 101 3.56 0.67 -6.08
CA GLN A 101 4.71 1.55 -6.20
C GLN A 101 5.54 1.17 -7.41
N ILE A 102 5.79 2.15 -8.29
CA ILE A 102 6.73 2.06 -9.38
C ILE A 102 7.90 2.97 -9.05
N THR A 103 9.11 2.43 -9.11
CA THR A 103 10.33 3.15 -8.75
C THR A 103 11.23 3.24 -9.96
N ALA A 104 11.44 4.45 -10.47
CA ALA A 104 12.45 4.71 -11.49
C ALA A 104 13.75 5.20 -10.83
N ARG A 105 14.88 4.69 -11.33
CA ARG A 105 16.21 4.96 -10.77
C ARG A 105 17.10 5.54 -11.86
N SER A 106 18.04 6.40 -11.46
CA SER A 106 19.05 6.91 -12.39
C SER A 106 19.94 5.78 -12.92
N SER A 107 20.34 5.89 -14.19
CA SER A 107 21.22 4.96 -14.91
C SER A 107 22.71 5.12 -14.57
N SER A 108 23.06 5.97 -13.61
CA SER A 108 24.46 6.22 -13.23
C SER A 108 25.19 4.93 -12.86
N LYS A 109 26.49 4.83 -13.20
CA LYS A 109 27.32 3.65 -12.93
C LYS A 109 27.27 3.25 -11.44
N PHE A 110 27.26 4.24 -10.54
CA PHE A 110 27.16 4.03 -9.10
C PHE A 110 25.79 3.48 -8.66
N SER A 111 24.68 4.02 -9.21
CA SER A 111 23.32 3.51 -8.96
C SER A 111 23.16 2.06 -9.44
N ARG A 112 23.70 1.74 -10.62
CA ARG A 112 23.70 0.37 -11.17
C ARG A 112 24.53 -0.59 -10.32
N PHE A 113 25.72 -0.16 -9.90
CA PHE A 113 26.61 -0.94 -9.05
C PHE A 113 25.94 -1.26 -7.70
N ALA A 114 25.43 -0.24 -7.00
CA ALA A 114 24.80 -0.40 -5.69
C ALA A 114 23.50 -1.25 -5.70
N ASN A 115 22.88 -1.43 -6.87
CA ASN A 115 21.65 -2.21 -7.02
C ASN A 115 21.85 -3.58 -7.70
N SER A 116 23.07 -3.93 -8.08
CA SER A 116 23.35 -5.23 -8.69
C SER A 116 23.19 -6.36 -7.68
N THR A 117 22.45 -7.41 -8.06
CA THR A 117 22.29 -8.62 -7.25
C THR A 117 23.64 -9.28 -6.95
N VAL A 118 24.54 -9.31 -7.94
CA VAL A 118 25.88 -9.89 -7.80
C VAL A 118 26.66 -9.18 -6.69
N ILE A 119 26.61 -7.86 -6.66
CA ILE A 119 27.35 -7.06 -5.67
C ILE A 119 26.74 -7.25 -4.28
N ARG A 120 25.40 -7.33 -4.17
CA ARG A 120 24.76 -7.64 -2.88
C ARG A 120 25.14 -9.01 -2.35
N VAL A 121 25.19 -10.02 -3.22
CA VAL A 121 25.59 -11.39 -2.85
C VAL A 121 27.07 -11.41 -2.43
N LEU A 122 27.96 -10.79 -3.21
CA LEU A 122 29.37 -10.67 -2.86
C LEU A 122 29.58 -9.93 -1.54
N CYS A 123 28.87 -8.83 -1.29
CA CYS A 123 28.91 -8.11 -0.01
C CYS A 123 28.37 -8.96 1.16
N CYS A 124 27.41 -9.85 0.92
CA CYS A 124 26.90 -10.76 1.93
C CYS A 124 27.93 -11.84 2.28
N ILE A 125 28.54 -12.47 1.28
CA ILE A 125 29.56 -13.52 1.45
C ILE A 125 30.81 -12.96 2.13
N SER A 126 31.24 -11.75 1.75
CA SER A 126 32.42 -11.10 2.33
C SER A 126 32.18 -10.46 3.70
N CYS A 127 31.00 -10.65 4.31
CA CYS A 127 30.56 -9.99 5.55
C CYS A 127 30.59 -8.44 5.53
N LEU A 128 30.89 -7.85 4.38
CA LEU A 128 30.90 -6.40 4.16
C LEU A 128 29.50 -5.79 4.27
N CYS A 129 28.45 -6.61 4.24
CA CYS A 129 27.07 -6.20 4.50
C CYS A 129 26.88 -5.47 5.83
N ILE A 130 27.69 -5.76 6.86
CA ILE A 130 27.60 -5.11 8.18
C ILE A 130 27.96 -3.61 8.10
N ILE A 131 28.92 -3.24 7.23
CA ILE A 131 29.38 -1.86 7.07
C ILE A 131 28.68 -1.19 5.87
N PHE A 132 28.65 -1.86 4.72
CA PHE A 132 28.07 -1.29 3.50
C PHE A 132 26.54 -1.25 3.54
N GLY A 133 25.88 -2.13 4.29
CA GLY A 133 24.43 -2.13 4.49
C GLY A 133 23.91 -0.83 5.09
N PRO A 134 24.36 -0.41 6.30
CA PRO A 134 23.92 0.85 6.91
C PRO A 134 24.31 2.07 6.09
N ILE A 135 25.51 2.09 5.48
CA ILE A 135 25.94 3.19 4.59
C ILE A 135 25.02 3.29 3.37
N TYR A 136 24.71 2.17 2.72
CA TYR A 136 23.78 2.13 1.60
C TYR A 136 22.38 2.59 2.00
N TYR A 137 21.88 2.13 3.16
CA TYR A 137 20.58 2.56 3.68
C TYR A 137 20.57 4.06 3.93
N CYS A 138 21.60 4.61 4.58
CA CYS A 138 21.71 6.04 4.88
C CYS A 138 21.80 6.90 3.61
N LEU A 139 22.62 6.51 2.63
CA LEU A 139 22.71 7.21 1.34
C LEU A 139 21.38 7.16 0.57
N ARG A 140 20.62 6.07 0.71
CA ARG A 140 19.31 5.93 0.08
C ARG A 140 18.23 6.74 0.80
N THR A 141 18.19 6.76 2.13
CA THR A 141 17.19 7.54 2.88
C THR A 141 17.39 9.04 2.72
N ILE A 142 18.64 9.51 2.67
CA ILE A 142 18.98 10.92 2.43
C ILE A 142 18.74 11.30 0.96
N GLY A 143 18.95 10.36 0.03
CA GLY A 143 18.83 10.56 -1.41
C GLY A 143 17.41 10.43 -1.98
N SER A 144 16.52 9.70 -1.33
CA SER A 144 15.25 9.31 -1.97
C SER A 144 14.18 10.41 -1.80
N THR A 145 13.74 10.99 -2.91
CA THR A 145 12.60 11.91 -2.95
C THR A 145 11.33 11.05 -3.05
N ARG A 146 10.96 10.39 -1.94
CA ARG A 146 10.11 9.19 -1.96
C ARG A 146 8.64 9.42 -2.25
N ASP A 147 8.07 10.58 -1.94
CA ASP A 147 6.66 10.56 -1.52
C ASP A 147 5.75 11.57 -2.19
N ASN A 148 6.13 12.08 -3.36
CA ASN A 148 5.36 13.18 -3.91
C ASN A 148 4.56 12.79 -5.15
N ILE A 149 4.97 11.85 -6.01
CA ILE A 149 4.26 11.65 -7.28
C ILE A 149 3.26 10.50 -7.17
N VAL A 150 2.02 10.80 -7.52
CA VAL A 150 0.91 9.87 -7.41
C VAL A 150 0.11 9.81 -8.70
N ALA A 151 -0.14 8.60 -9.19
CA ALA A 151 -1.10 8.33 -10.25
C ALA A 151 -2.44 7.99 -9.60
N GLU A 152 -3.46 8.79 -9.90
CA GLU A 152 -4.82 8.58 -9.40
C GLU A 152 -5.59 7.63 -10.33
N TYR A 153 -6.11 6.56 -9.75
CA TYR A 153 -6.96 5.57 -10.41
C TYR A 153 -8.37 5.69 -9.86
N MET A 154 -9.37 5.67 -10.74
CA MET A 154 -10.77 5.73 -10.32
C MET A 154 -11.34 4.35 -10.04
N MET A 155 -12.16 4.26 -9.01
CA MET A 155 -13.02 3.11 -8.80
C MET A 155 -14.18 3.17 -9.80
N MET A 156 -14.38 2.09 -10.57
CA MET A 156 -15.37 2.01 -11.64
C MET A 156 -16.80 1.87 -11.12
N LYS A 157 -16.98 1.34 -9.91
CA LYS A 157 -18.29 1.16 -9.26
C LYS A 157 -18.30 1.90 -7.93
N SER A 158 -19.48 2.28 -7.44
CA SER A 158 -19.62 2.83 -6.10
C SER A 158 -19.34 1.76 -5.03
N ASP A 159 -19.00 2.23 -3.83
CA ASP A 159 -18.83 1.42 -2.63
C ASP A 159 -20.12 0.66 -2.26
N ASP A 160 -21.29 1.30 -2.42
CA ASP A 160 -22.59 0.65 -2.17
C ASP A 160 -22.84 -0.51 -3.13
N THR A 161 -22.54 -0.32 -4.42
CA THR A 161 -22.68 -1.38 -5.43
C THR A 161 -21.72 -2.53 -5.12
N PHE A 162 -20.48 -2.22 -4.71
CA PHE A 162 -19.52 -3.22 -4.28
C PHE A 162 -20.04 -4.05 -3.10
N LEU A 163 -20.61 -3.39 -2.09
CA LEU A 163 -21.19 -4.07 -0.93
C LEU A 163 -22.37 -4.95 -1.33
N GLN A 164 -23.30 -4.47 -2.14
CA GLN A 164 -24.46 -5.26 -2.58
C GLN A 164 -24.02 -6.54 -3.32
N LEU A 165 -23.03 -6.43 -4.21
CA LEU A 165 -22.53 -7.58 -4.97
C LEU A 165 -21.80 -8.61 -4.10
N ASN A 166 -21.15 -8.17 -3.03
CA ASN A 166 -20.32 -9.04 -2.19
C ASN A 166 -20.96 -9.39 -0.84
N ALA A 167 -22.09 -8.78 -0.47
CA ALA A 167 -22.69 -8.91 0.84
C ALA A 167 -23.01 -10.36 1.19
N GLN A 168 -23.62 -11.09 0.25
CA GLN A 168 -23.96 -12.49 0.47
C GLN A 168 -22.72 -13.35 0.72
N LYS A 169 -21.63 -13.11 -0.03
CA LYS A 169 -20.36 -13.82 0.15
C LYS A 169 -19.76 -13.57 1.54
N ILE A 170 -19.81 -12.31 1.98
CA ILE A 170 -19.32 -11.89 3.30
C ILE A 170 -20.16 -12.55 4.41
N VAL A 171 -21.48 -12.42 4.35
CA VAL A 171 -22.40 -12.99 5.34
C VAL A 171 -22.26 -14.50 5.41
N ASN A 172 -22.20 -15.19 4.27
CA ASN A 172 -22.02 -16.64 4.22
C ASN A 172 -20.71 -17.07 4.90
N SER A 173 -19.62 -16.32 4.72
CA SER A 173 -18.35 -16.64 5.38
C SER A 173 -18.42 -16.54 6.91
N VAL A 174 -19.21 -15.61 7.45
CA VAL A 174 -19.42 -15.45 8.89
C VAL A 174 -20.39 -16.50 9.44
N ILE A 175 -21.45 -16.84 8.70
CA ILE A 175 -22.41 -17.87 9.09
C ILE A 175 -21.77 -19.27 9.09
N GLN A 176 -20.94 -19.59 8.09
CA GLN A 176 -20.21 -20.87 8.05
C GLN A 176 -19.31 -21.06 9.28
N ARG A 177 -18.71 -19.99 9.81
CA ARG A 177 -18.01 -20.03 11.11
C ARG A 177 -18.95 -20.42 12.25
N SER A 178 -20.14 -19.83 12.31
CA SER A 178 -21.12 -20.14 13.36
C SER A 178 -21.41 -21.63 13.40
N TYR A 179 -21.68 -22.24 12.25
CA TYR A 179 -21.92 -23.67 12.11
C TYR A 179 -20.73 -24.54 12.56
N ASN A 180 -19.52 -24.22 12.12
CA ASN A 180 -18.32 -24.97 12.50
C ASN A 180 -18.00 -24.84 14.00
N SER A 181 -18.29 -23.68 14.61
CA SER A 181 -18.12 -23.48 16.06
C SER A 181 -19.12 -24.31 16.86
N TYR A 182 -20.38 -24.42 16.42
CA TYR A 182 -21.37 -25.27 17.08
C TYR A 182 -20.93 -26.74 17.05
N ILE A 183 -20.51 -27.26 15.89
CA ILE A 183 -20.06 -28.66 15.78
C ILE A 183 -18.87 -28.94 16.70
N ALA A 184 -17.90 -28.03 16.78
CA ALA A 184 -16.73 -28.19 17.64
C ALA A 184 -17.03 -28.17 19.16
N HIS A 185 -18.19 -27.63 19.57
CA HIS A 185 -18.63 -27.67 20.98
C HIS A 185 -19.43 -28.93 21.33
N PHE A 186 -19.92 -29.68 20.34
CA PHE A 186 -20.73 -30.89 20.51
C PHE A 186 -20.00 -32.19 20.11
N ALA A 187 -18.70 -32.10 19.76
CA ALA A 187 -17.80 -33.23 19.49
C ALA A 187 -16.72 -33.30 20.57
#